data_AF-A0A6B0BPI3-F1
#
_entry.id   AF-A0A6B0BPI3-F1
#
_cell.length_a   1.000
_cell.length_b   1.000
_cell.length_c   1.000
_cell.angle_alpha   90.00
_cell.angle_beta   90.00
_cell.angle_gamma   90.00
#
_symmetry.space_group_name_H-M   'P 1'
#
loop_
_entity.id
_entity.type
_entity.pdbx_description
1 polymer ?
#
loop_
_entity_poly.entity_id
_entity_poly.type
_entity_poly.pdbx_seq_one_letter_code
_entity_poly.pdbx_strand_id
1 'polypeptide(L)' 'MKVAVIMGSSSDWKIMQESCNMLDYFEIPYEKQVVSAHRTPKMMVQFASEARERGI' A
#
# COMPACT_ATOMS: atom_id res chain seq x y z
N MET A 1 -8.67 -5.02 11.37
CA MET A 1 -8.85 -4.39 10.05
C MET A 1 -7.60 -3.55 9.81
N LYS A 2 -6.83 -3.85 8.76
CA LYS A 2 -5.59 -3.13 8.43
C LYS A 2 -5.76 -2.53 7.04
N VAL A 3 -5.20 -1.36 6.78
CA VAL A 3 -5.22 -0.74 5.45
C VAL A 3 -3.87 -0.95 4.77
N ALA A 4 -3.83 -1.16 3.46
CA ALA A 4 -2.58 -1.16 2.71
C ALA A 4 -2.55 0.00 1.71
N VAL A 5 -1.50 0.82 1.81
CA VAL A 5 -1.24 1.95 0.92
C VAL A 5 -0.14 1.55 -0.06
N ILE A 6 -0.53 1.17 -1.27
CA ILE A 6 0.42 0.79 -2.33
C ILE A 6 0.62 1.93 -3.33
N MET A 7 1.82 2.02 -3.89
CA MET A 7 2.19 3.02 -4.89
C MET A 7 3.07 2.44 -5.99
N GLY A 8 2.98 2.97 -7.21
CA GLY A 8 3.69 2.42 -8.36
C GLY A 8 5.18 2.77 -8.39
N SER A 9 5.56 3.84 -7.69
CA SER A 9 6.91 4.38 -7.61
C SER A 9 7.20 5.01 -6.26
N SER A 10 8.46 4.99 -5.81
CA SER A 10 8.89 5.72 -4.61
C SER A 10 8.71 7.24 -4.76
N SER A 11 8.73 7.76 -5.99
CA SER A 11 8.44 9.17 -6.29
C SER A 11 7.01 9.58 -5.91
N ASP A 12 6.08 8.63 -5.88
CA ASP A 12 4.67 8.90 -5.54
C ASP A 12 4.50 9.20 -4.05
N TRP A 13 5.50 8.86 -3.22
CA TRP A 13 5.47 9.07 -1.76
C TRP A 13 5.17 10.51 -1.37
N LYS A 14 5.67 11.49 -2.15
CA LYS A 14 5.41 12.92 -1.91
C LYS A 14 3.91 13.23 -1.84
N ILE A 15 3.07 12.49 -2.55
CA ILE A 15 1.60 12.63 -2.55
C ILE A 15 0.96 11.61 -1.60
N MET A 16 1.39 10.35 -1.68
CA MET A 16 0.77 9.24 -0.95
C MET A 16 0.94 9.33 0.57
N GLN A 17 1.94 10.07 1.06
CA GLN A 17 2.12 10.30 2.48
C GLN A 17 0.93 11.00 3.14
N GLU A 18 0.16 11.81 2.41
CA GLU A 18 -1.01 12.48 2.97
C GLU A 18 -2.13 11.49 3.36
N SER A 19 -2.28 10.39 2.61
CA SER A 19 -3.18 9.31 3.00
C SER A 19 -2.70 8.62 4.28
N CYS A 20 -1.39 8.42 4.43
CA CYS A 20 -0.79 7.85 5.63
C CYS A 20 -1.00 8.76 6.84
N ASN A 21 -0.79 10.08 6.68
CA ASN A 21 -1.02 11.08 7.72
C ASN A 21 -2.47 11.04 8.25
N MET A 22 -3.45 10.86 7.36
CA MET A 22 -4.86 10.72 7.77
C MET A 22 -5.12 9.42 8.53
N LEU A 23 -4.51 8.30 8.10
CA LEU A 23 -4.63 7.02 8.80
C LEU A 23 -4.00 7.11 10.20
N ASP A 24 -2.84 7.76 10.32
CA ASP A 24 -2.18 8.05 11.60
C ASP A 24 -3.06 8.93 12.50
N TYR A 25 -3.68 9.99 11.97
CA TYR A 25 -4.58 10.87 12.72
C TYR A 25 -5.79 10.13 13.32
N PHE A 26 -6.35 9.16 12.60
CA PHE A 26 -7.46 8.34 13.07
C PHE A 26 -7.04 7.07 13.81
N GLU A 27 -5.74 6.90 14.08
CA GLU A 27 -5.18 5.71 14.73
C GLU A 27 -5.52 4.39 14.00
N ILE A 28 -5.61 4.42 12.67
CA ILE A 28 -5.90 3.25 11.83
C ILE A 28 -4.58 2.58 11.43
N PRO A 29 -4.34 1.30 11.80
CA PRO A 29 -3.13 0.60 11.42
C PRO A 29 -3.04 0.39 9.91
N TYR A 30 -1.87 0.68 9.33
CA TYR A 30 -1.62 0.47 7.91
C TYR A 30 -0.21 -0.03 7.59
N GLU A 31 -0.08 -0.62 6.41
CA GLU A 31 1.20 -0.90 5.76
C GLU A 31 1.35 -0.06 4.48
N LYS A 32 2.59 0.21 4.06
CA LYS A 32 2.87 0.91 2.81
C LYS A 32 3.96 0.22 2.01
N GLN A 33 3.79 0.12 0.70
CA GLN A 33 4.76 -0.57 -0.17
C GLN A 33 4.75 -0.03 -1.60
N VAL A 34 5.92 -0.04 -2.26
CA VAL A 34 6.01 0.21 -3.70
C VAL A 34 5.68 -1.08 -4.45
N VAL A 35 4.56 -1.09 -5.17
CA VAL A 35 4.05 -2.22 -5.95
C VAL A 35 3.70 -1.71 -7.35
N SER A 36 4.61 -1.92 -8.30
CA SER A 36 4.46 -1.40 -9.66
C SER A 36 3.77 -2.41 -10.58
N ALA A 37 2.58 -2.08 -11.07
CA ALA A 37 1.86 -2.93 -12.03
C ALA A 37 2.67 -3.21 -13.32
N HIS A 38 3.48 -2.26 -13.77
CA HIS A 38 4.23 -2.37 -15.03
C HIS A 38 5.65 -2.90 -14.84
N ARG A 39 6.35 -2.49 -13.78
CA ARG A 39 7.75 -2.87 -13.55
C ARG A 39 7.90 -4.19 -12.80
N THR A 40 6.96 -4.48 -11.89
CA THR A 40 6.96 -5.69 -11.06
C THR A 40 5.59 -6.38 -11.05
N PRO A 41 5.04 -6.77 -12.22
CA PRO A 41 3.67 -7.31 -12.33
C PRO A 41 3.44 -8.56 -11.46
N LYS A 42 4.45 -9.43 -11.32
CA LYS A 42 4.36 -10.62 -10.46
C LYS A 42 4.17 -10.26 -8.98
N MET A 43 4.89 -9.24 -8.51
CA MET A 43 4.74 -8.73 -7.15
C MET A 43 3.35 -8.13 -6.92
N MET A 44 2.80 -7.43 -7.92
CA MET A 44 1.45 -6.89 -7.85
C MET A 44 0.39 -7.99 -7.74
N VAL A 45 0.48 -9.04 -8.57
CA VAL A 45 -0.42 -10.19 -8.50
C VAL A 45 -0.29 -10.90 -7.16
N GLN A 46 0.93 -11.15 -6.70
CA GLN A 46 1.19 -11.80 -5.41
C GLN A 46 0.59 -10.99 -4.26
N PHE A 47 0.88 -9.69 -4.20
CA PHE A 47 0.35 -8.77 -3.19
C PHE A 47 -1.18 -8.85 -3.12
N ALA A 48 -1.86 -8.80 -4.27
CA ALA A 48 -3.31 -8.86 -4.36
C ALA A 48 -3.88 -10.23 -3.93
N SER A 49 -3.21 -11.32 -4.31
CA SER A 49 -3.65 -12.68 -3.97
C SER A 49 -3.56 -12.99 -2.48
N GLU A 50 -2.55 -12.45 -1.79
CA GLU A 50 -2.30 -12.69 -0.36
C GLU A 50 -3.02 -11.67 0.54
N ALA A 51 -3.52 -10.55 -0.01
CA ALA A 51 -4.06 -9.43 0.76
C ALA A 51 -5.15 -9.86 1.76
N ARG A 52 -6.14 -10.62 1.29
CA ARG A 52 -7.26 -11.08 2.11
C ARG A 52 -6.79 -11.97 3.27
N GLU A 53 -5.84 -12.85 3.03
CA GLU A 53 -5.29 -13.75 4.06
C GLU A 53 -4.49 -12.95 5.11
N ARG A 54 -3.80 -11.88 4.68
CA ARG A 54 -3.09 -10.96 5.57
C ARG A 54 -4.01 -10.01 6.34
N GLY A 55 -5.32 -10.01 6.06
CA GLY A 55 -6.31 -9.17 6.74
C GLY A 55 -6.23 -7.69 6.38
N ILE A 56 -5.74 -7.40 5.16
CA ILE A 56 -5.77 -6.09 4.49
C ILE A 56 -6.78 -6.08 3.34
#